data_AF-A0A507EG44-F1
#
_entry.id   AF-A0A507EG44-F1
#
_cell.length_a   1.000
_cell.length_b   1.000
_cell.length_c   1.000
_cell.angle_alpha   90.00
_cell.angle_beta   90.00
_cell.angle_gamma   90.00
#
_symmetry.space_group_name_H-M   'P 1'
#
loop_
_entity.id
_entity.type
_entity.pdbx_description
1 polymer ?
#
loop_
_entity_poly.entity_id
_entity_poly.type
_entity_poly.pdbx_seq_one_letter_code
_entity_poly.pdbx_strand_id
1 'polypeptide(L)'
;MTITEDHITFSLSYKGQNHTISLPPTTTYSLLKSHIAEMPGVNLPQELQKVVVKGRAVFDDEQTIVDMGLCTGAKIMLLGTPAKIVEGIRDASERAAARAKRDAAAHRSIRPSGAPAMPSSFGTLETLPEFRDSTTARTLLSRLSTDPAIRQIMYMRKWRVGVLKELHPARDSSILGYNQNRGHSIALRLRTDALDGFRHYPDLVRVLLHELTHMVHDDHDTHFHAMNRELNKLYKEFSGRTLAGVSGTGFVDEAPVAAFEGGAFTLGGTPVPVGRERRDVLADAAAQRLTKEEMELDAACGSARHRH
;
A
#
# COMPACT_ATOMS: atom_id res chain seq x y z
N MET A 1 -9.18 -48.09 -54.53
CA MET A 1 -8.20 -48.27 -53.44
C MET A 1 -8.56 -47.30 -52.34
N THR A 2 -9.18 -47.81 -51.27
CA THR A 2 -9.58 -47.05 -50.09
C THR A 2 -8.34 -46.77 -49.24
N ILE A 3 -7.90 -45.52 -49.15
CA ILE A 3 -6.86 -45.09 -48.22
C ILE A 3 -7.52 -45.09 -46.84
N THR A 4 -7.21 -46.09 -46.01
CA THR A 4 -7.56 -46.09 -44.59
C THR A 4 -6.69 -45.04 -43.93
N GLU A 5 -7.21 -43.82 -43.73
CA GLU A 5 -6.55 -42.84 -42.87
C GLU A 5 -6.61 -43.35 -41.43
N ASP A 6 -5.49 -43.85 -40.91
CA ASP A 6 -5.36 -44.24 -39.51
C ASP A 6 -5.51 -42.99 -38.63
N HIS A 7 -6.72 -42.72 -38.14
CA HIS A 7 -6.98 -41.58 -37.28
C HIS A 7 -6.48 -41.82 -35.86
N ILE A 8 -5.82 -40.83 -35.25
CA ILE A 8 -5.41 -40.86 -33.85
C ILE A 8 -6.51 -40.24 -33.00
N THR A 9 -7.08 -41.05 -32.10
CA THR A 9 -8.07 -40.57 -31.14
C THR A 9 -7.42 -40.21 -29.81
N PHE A 10 -7.61 -38.99 -29.31
CA PHE A 10 -7.08 -38.51 -28.03
C PHE A 10 -8.10 -37.65 -27.27
N SER A 11 -7.86 -37.44 -25.97
CA SER A 11 -8.76 -36.73 -25.06
C SER A 11 -8.20 -35.36 -24.65
N LEU A 12 -8.96 -34.29 -24.89
CA LEU A 12 -8.66 -32.91 -24.52
C LEU A 12 -9.41 -32.53 -23.25
N SER A 13 -8.67 -32.20 -22.19
CA SER A 13 -9.23 -31.69 -20.93
C SER A 13 -9.14 -30.15 -20.89
N TYR A 14 -10.29 -29.47 -20.84
CA TYR A 14 -10.40 -28.02 -20.66
C TYR A 14 -11.44 -27.68 -19.58
N LYS A 15 -11.07 -26.90 -18.55
CA LYS A 15 -11.98 -26.50 -17.44
C LYS A 15 -12.79 -27.65 -16.81
N GLY A 16 -12.20 -28.85 -16.73
CA GLY A 16 -12.84 -30.03 -16.17
C GLY A 16 -13.77 -30.79 -17.13
N GLN A 17 -13.94 -30.33 -18.37
CA GLN A 17 -14.61 -31.07 -19.45
C GLN A 17 -13.59 -31.81 -20.31
N ASN A 18 -13.91 -33.06 -20.68
CA ASN A 18 -13.09 -33.88 -21.56
C ASN A 18 -13.78 -33.97 -22.93
N HIS A 19 -13.06 -33.58 -23.99
CA HIS A 19 -13.49 -33.69 -25.39
C HIS A 19 -12.66 -34.76 -26.08
N THR A 20 -13.30 -35.70 -26.77
CA THR A 20 -12.60 -36.70 -27.57
C THR A 20 -12.41 -36.17 -28.98
N ILE A 21 -11.16 -36.13 -29.44
CA ILE A 21 -10.74 -35.61 -30.75
C ILE A 21 -10.14 -36.75 -31.56
N SER A 22 -10.50 -36.85 -32.83
CA SER A 22 -9.94 -37.85 -33.76
C SER A 22 -9.40 -37.14 -34.98
N LEU A 23 -8.08 -37.15 -35.17
CA LEU A 23 -7.41 -36.43 -36.26
C LEU A 23 -6.37 -37.32 -36.96
N PRO A 24 -6.07 -37.06 -38.25
CA PRO A 24 -5.00 -37.75 -38.96
C PRO A 24 -3.61 -37.49 -38.35
N PRO A 25 -2.68 -38.46 -38.44
CA PRO A 25 -1.32 -38.36 -37.87
C PRO A 25 -0.46 -37.28 -38.52
N THR A 26 -0.80 -36.89 -39.76
CA THR A 26 -0.12 -35.84 -40.55
C THR A 26 -0.54 -34.42 -40.17
N THR A 27 -1.50 -34.27 -39.27
CA THR A 27 -2.00 -32.97 -38.82
C THR A 27 -0.90 -32.21 -38.07
N THR A 28 -0.72 -30.93 -38.39
CA THR A 28 0.23 -30.04 -37.72
C THR A 28 -0.36 -29.38 -36.49
N TYR A 29 0.49 -28.85 -35.61
CA TYR A 29 0.08 -28.14 -34.40
C TYR A 29 -0.81 -26.92 -34.68
N SER A 30 -0.53 -26.18 -35.75
CA SER A 30 -1.37 -25.07 -36.23
C SER A 30 -2.81 -25.51 -36.57
N LEU A 31 -2.95 -26.65 -37.27
CA LEU A 31 -4.26 -27.17 -37.64
C LEU A 31 -5.00 -27.73 -36.42
N LEU A 32 -4.28 -28.29 -35.45
CA LEU A 32 -4.84 -28.71 -34.15
C LEU A 32 -5.39 -27.51 -33.35
N LYS A 33 -4.65 -26.39 -33.24
CA LYS A 33 -5.12 -25.16 -32.59
C LYS A 33 -6.37 -24.59 -33.26
N SER A 34 -6.43 -24.65 -34.58
CA SER A 34 -7.60 -24.24 -35.37
C SER A 34 -8.82 -25.09 -35.04
N HIS A 35 -8.64 -26.41 -35.02
CA HIS A 35 -9.71 -27.34 -34.68
C HIS A 35 -10.20 -27.18 -33.22
N ILE A 36 -9.30 -26.90 -32.29
CA ILE A 36 -9.63 -26.61 -30.88
C ILE A 36 -10.40 -25.28 -30.74
N ALA A 37 -10.10 -24.28 -31.57
CA ALA A 37 -10.79 -22.99 -31.55
C ALA A 37 -12.25 -23.08 -32.03
N GLU A 38 -12.55 -24.03 -32.92
CA GLU A 38 -13.88 -24.25 -33.48
C GLU A 38 -14.76 -25.18 -32.62
N MET A 39 -14.19 -25.81 -31.58
CA MET A 39 -14.93 -26.76 -30.75
C MET A 39 -15.97 -26.09 -29.84
N PRO A 40 -17.22 -26.62 -29.80
CA PRO A 40 -18.25 -26.11 -28.92
C PRO A 40 -17.85 -26.32 -27.45
N GLY A 41 -17.70 -25.21 -26.71
CA GLY A 41 -17.28 -25.20 -25.30
C GLY A 41 -15.88 -24.60 -25.05
N VAL A 42 -15.04 -24.53 -26.09
CA VAL A 42 -13.67 -24.01 -26.02
C VAL A 42 -13.57 -22.69 -26.78
N ASN A 43 -14.07 -21.60 -26.16
CA ASN A 43 -14.05 -20.26 -26.76
C ASN A 43 -12.68 -19.58 -26.52
N LEU A 44 -11.63 -20.10 -27.17
CA LEU A 44 -10.24 -19.65 -27.03
C LEU A 44 -9.61 -19.37 -28.41
N PRO A 45 -9.17 -18.13 -28.68
CA PRO A 45 -8.35 -17.81 -29.85
C PRO A 45 -7.03 -18.59 -29.82
N GLN A 46 -6.49 -18.94 -30.99
CA GLN A 46 -5.25 -19.72 -31.14
C GLN A 46 -4.07 -19.14 -30.34
N GLU A 47 -4.02 -17.82 -30.17
CA GLU A 47 -2.96 -17.10 -29.43
C GLU A 47 -3.02 -17.31 -27.90
N LEU A 48 -4.20 -17.65 -27.37
CA LEU A 48 -4.41 -17.85 -25.92
C LEU A 48 -4.52 -19.33 -25.56
N GLN A 49 -4.28 -20.24 -26.51
CA GLN A 49 -4.28 -21.68 -26.31
C GLN A 49 -2.89 -22.17 -25.92
N LYS A 50 -2.72 -22.55 -24.66
CA LYS A 50 -1.53 -23.29 -24.21
C LYS A 50 -1.89 -24.77 -24.10
N VAL A 51 -1.54 -25.54 -25.13
CA VAL A 51 -1.71 -26.99 -25.15
C VAL A 51 -0.54 -27.65 -24.41
N VAL A 52 -0.84 -28.55 -23.48
CA VAL A 52 0.16 -29.31 -22.73
C VAL A 52 -0.01 -30.80 -23.02
N VAL A 53 1.05 -31.41 -23.56
CA VAL A 53 1.12 -32.86 -23.86
C VAL A 53 2.27 -33.46 -23.05
N LYS A 54 1.98 -34.42 -22.16
CA LYS A 54 2.96 -35.11 -21.31
C LYS A 54 3.93 -34.15 -20.57
N GLY A 55 3.42 -33.00 -20.10
CA GLY A 55 4.22 -32.00 -19.38
C GLY A 55 4.99 -31.01 -20.25
N ARG A 56 4.98 -31.17 -21.59
CA ARG A 56 5.54 -30.21 -22.55
C ARG A 56 4.45 -29.27 -23.04
N ALA A 57 4.75 -27.97 -23.06
CA ALA A 57 3.80 -26.91 -23.46
C ALA A 57 4.31 -26.00 -24.59
N VAL A 58 5.48 -26.34 -25.14
CA VAL A 58 6.13 -25.59 -26.22
C VAL A 58 6.32 -26.55 -27.38
N PHE A 59 5.56 -26.29 -28.44
CA PHE A 59 5.55 -27.05 -29.69
C PHE A 59 5.77 -26.06 -30.83
N ASP A 60 6.45 -26.52 -31.87
CA ASP A 60 6.60 -25.78 -33.11
C ASP A 60 5.30 -25.87 -33.92
N ASP A 61 4.92 -24.82 -34.64
CA ASP A 61 3.65 -24.77 -35.37
C ASP A 61 3.60 -25.77 -36.55
N GLU A 62 4.78 -26.17 -37.04
CA GLU A 62 4.97 -27.20 -38.08
C GLU A 62 5.09 -28.62 -37.54
N GLN A 63 5.19 -28.80 -36.22
CA GLN A 63 5.34 -30.11 -35.60
C GLN A 63 4.06 -30.96 -35.79
N THR A 64 4.21 -32.24 -36.15
CA THR A 64 3.07 -33.14 -36.36
C THR A 64 2.53 -33.70 -35.05
N ILE A 65 1.27 -34.15 -35.04
CA ILE A 65 0.62 -34.81 -33.88
C ILE A 65 1.43 -36.00 -33.36
N VAL A 66 2.05 -36.78 -34.26
CA VAL A 66 2.90 -37.93 -33.88
C VAL A 66 4.20 -37.46 -33.22
N ASP A 67 4.84 -36.40 -33.73
CA ASP A 67 6.06 -35.83 -33.18
C ASP A 67 5.84 -35.12 -31.83
N MET A 68 4.60 -34.70 -31.54
CA MET A 68 4.17 -34.23 -30.23
C MET A 68 3.98 -35.37 -29.20
N GLY A 69 4.13 -36.62 -29.63
CA GLY A 69 4.01 -37.80 -28.77
C GLY A 69 2.56 -38.17 -28.44
N LEU A 70 1.62 -37.75 -29.30
CA LEU A 70 0.21 -38.11 -29.22
C LEU A 70 0.00 -39.47 -29.89
N CYS A 71 -0.49 -40.42 -29.10
CA CYS A 71 -0.89 -41.74 -29.54
C CYS A 71 -2.38 -41.95 -29.23
N THR A 72 -2.99 -42.97 -29.84
CA THR A 72 -4.38 -43.32 -29.60
C THR A 72 -4.60 -43.60 -28.10
N GLY A 73 -5.46 -42.80 -27.45
CA GLY A 73 -5.71 -42.83 -26.00
C GLY A 73 -4.95 -41.79 -25.18
N ALA A 74 -4.15 -40.91 -25.80
CA ALA A 74 -3.43 -39.85 -25.08
C ALA A 74 -4.38 -38.80 -24.47
N LYS A 75 -3.94 -38.16 -23.38
CA LYS A 75 -4.63 -37.05 -22.74
C LYS A 75 -3.82 -35.76 -22.89
N ILE A 76 -4.47 -34.71 -23.39
CA ILE A 76 -3.92 -33.37 -23.52
C ILE A 76 -4.68 -32.41 -22.61
N MET A 77 -3.96 -31.43 -22.06
CA MET A 77 -4.56 -30.38 -21.23
C MET A 77 -4.50 -29.07 -21.98
N LEU A 78 -5.65 -28.41 -22.13
CA LEU A 78 -5.70 -27.06 -22.66
C LEU A 78 -5.77 -26.07 -21.50
N LEU A 79 -4.84 -25.12 -21.50
CA LEU A 79 -4.81 -24.02 -20.55
C LEU A 79 -5.00 -22.72 -21.33
N GLY A 80 -6.00 -21.94 -20.93
CA GLY A 80 -6.20 -20.62 -21.49
C GLY A 80 -7.42 -19.92 -20.93
N THR A 81 -7.28 -18.62 -20.74
CA THR A 81 -8.36 -17.73 -20.31
C THR A 81 -9.16 -17.28 -21.53
N PRO A 82 -10.49 -17.46 -21.54
CA PRO A 82 -11.32 -16.99 -22.65
C PRO A 82 -11.20 -15.47 -22.78
N ALA A 83 -11.21 -14.97 -24.02
CA ALA A 83 -10.98 -13.55 -24.34
C ALA A 83 -11.89 -12.59 -23.56
N LYS A 84 -13.16 -12.98 -23.32
CA LYS A 84 -14.14 -12.20 -22.55
C LYS A 84 -13.69 -11.88 -21.12
N ILE A 85 -12.90 -12.75 -20.48
CA ILE A 85 -12.40 -12.49 -19.12
C ILE A 85 -11.21 -11.51 -19.17
N VAL A 86 -10.37 -11.61 -20.20
CA VAL A 86 -9.24 -10.70 -20.41
C VAL A 86 -9.73 -9.29 -20.71
N GLU A 87 -10.76 -9.14 -21.54
CA GLU A 87 -11.44 -7.87 -21.80
C GLU A 87 -12.06 -7.29 -20.52
N GLY A 88 -12.77 -8.11 -19.73
CA GLY A 88 -13.33 -7.66 -18.46
C GLY A 88 -12.29 -7.14 -17.45
N ILE A 89 -11.11 -7.75 -17.41
CA ILE A 89 -9.98 -7.29 -16.56
C ILE A 89 -9.39 -5.99 -17.11
N ARG A 90 -9.20 -5.86 -18.43
CA ARG A 90 -8.72 -4.63 -19.07
C ARG A 90 -9.67 -3.47 -18.84
N ASP A 91 -10.97 -3.67 -19.05
CA ASP A 91 -12.01 -2.66 -18.81
C ASP A 91 -12.07 -2.24 -17.34
N ALA A 92 -11.90 -3.18 -16.40
CA ALA A 92 -11.88 -2.87 -14.98
C ALA A 92 -10.62 -2.07 -14.60
N SER A 93 -9.46 -2.44 -15.15
CA SER A 93 -8.19 -1.73 -14.96
C SER A 93 -8.24 -0.32 -15.54
N GLU A 94 -8.77 -0.16 -16.75
CA GLU A 94 -8.94 1.14 -17.40
C GLU A 94 -9.92 2.03 -16.65
N ARG A 95 -11.04 1.48 -16.17
CA ARG A 95 -11.99 2.22 -15.31
C ARG A 95 -11.35 2.67 -14.00
N ALA A 96 -10.50 1.83 -13.39
CA ALA A 96 -9.76 2.19 -12.18
C ALA A 96 -8.73 3.30 -12.46
N ALA A 97 -7.96 3.17 -13.56
CA ALA A 97 -7.00 4.18 -13.99
C ALA A 97 -7.67 5.52 -14.36
N ALA A 98 -8.83 5.47 -15.01
CA ALA A 98 -9.61 6.66 -15.36
C ALA A 98 -10.17 7.38 -14.10
N ARG A 99 -10.62 6.62 -13.09
CA ARG A 99 -11.01 7.19 -11.78
C ARG A 99 -9.82 7.87 -11.11
N ALA A 100 -8.68 7.19 -11.01
CA ALA A 100 -7.45 7.76 -10.45
C ALA A 100 -6.99 9.04 -11.17
N LYS A 101 -7.09 9.08 -12.51
CA LYS A 101 -6.77 10.27 -13.31
C LYS A 101 -7.76 11.42 -13.08
N ARG A 102 -9.06 11.14 -12.97
CA ARG A 102 -10.10 12.14 -12.68
C ARG A 102 -9.93 12.72 -11.29
N ASP A 103 -9.67 11.88 -10.29
CA ASP A 103 -9.35 12.32 -8.94
C ASP A 103 -8.09 13.20 -8.98
N ALA A 104 -7.00 12.76 -9.60
CA ALA A 104 -5.79 13.58 -9.74
C ALA A 104 -6.00 14.92 -10.49
N ALA A 105 -6.91 14.98 -11.47
CA ALA A 105 -7.22 16.20 -12.23
C ALA A 105 -8.10 17.18 -11.42
N ALA A 106 -9.12 16.69 -10.72
CA ALA A 106 -9.95 17.52 -9.83
C ALA A 106 -9.11 18.17 -8.72
N HIS A 107 -8.06 17.49 -8.25
CA HIS A 107 -7.14 18.00 -7.23
C HIS A 107 -6.07 18.97 -7.79
N ARG A 108 -5.84 19.00 -9.10
CA ARG A 108 -4.87 19.92 -9.74
C ARG A 108 -5.42 21.34 -9.93
N SER A 109 -6.74 21.47 -10.02
CA SER A 109 -7.43 22.76 -10.16
C SER A 109 -7.44 23.59 -8.87
N ILE A 110 -7.12 22.99 -7.71
CA ILE A 110 -6.94 23.68 -6.43
C ILE A 110 -5.45 23.96 -6.21
N ARG A 111 -4.79 24.54 -7.21
CA ARG A 111 -3.51 25.22 -7.00
C ARG A 111 -3.82 26.71 -6.83
N PRO A 112 -3.77 27.28 -5.62
CA PRO A 112 -3.59 28.72 -5.53
C PRO A 112 -2.18 29.02 -6.04
N SER A 113 -2.09 29.49 -7.29
CA SER A 113 -0.89 30.12 -7.81
C SER A 113 -0.65 31.38 -6.98
N GLY A 114 0.35 31.32 -6.08
CA GLY A 114 0.67 32.41 -5.16
C GLY A 114 0.09 32.22 -3.76
N ALA A 115 0.35 31.07 -3.11
CA ALA A 115 0.10 30.96 -1.67
C ALA A 115 0.95 32.03 -0.96
N PRO A 116 0.35 32.97 -0.20
CA PRO A 116 1.11 33.89 0.62
C PRO A 116 2.00 33.08 1.56
N ALA A 117 3.23 33.54 1.80
CA ALA A 117 4.14 32.89 2.73
C ALA A 117 3.44 32.72 4.08
N MET A 118 3.06 31.48 4.39
CA MET A 118 2.32 31.17 5.62
C MET A 118 3.18 31.61 6.81
N PRO A 119 2.65 32.42 7.74
CA PRO A 119 3.44 32.91 8.87
C PRO A 119 4.04 31.74 9.64
N SER A 120 5.26 31.90 10.16
CA SER A 120 5.92 30.83 10.92
C SER A 120 5.07 30.44 12.12
N SER A 121 4.60 29.19 12.11
CA SER A 121 3.77 28.62 13.17
C SER A 121 4.60 28.18 14.38
N PHE A 122 5.90 27.93 14.18
CA PHE A 122 6.86 27.64 15.24
C PHE A 122 7.84 28.82 15.40
N GLY A 123 8.19 29.15 16.64
CA GLY A 123 9.19 30.17 16.97
C GLY A 123 10.61 29.60 16.95
N THR A 124 11.15 29.29 18.13
CA THR A 124 12.53 28.82 18.32
C THR A 124 12.62 27.29 18.29
N LEU A 125 13.66 26.76 17.66
CA LEU A 125 14.00 25.34 17.70
C LEU A 125 15.19 25.12 18.65
N GLU A 126 15.04 24.23 19.63
CA GLU A 126 16.07 23.93 20.64
C GLU A 126 16.44 22.44 20.61
N THR A 127 17.74 22.16 20.62
CA THR A 127 18.30 20.80 20.63
C THR A 127 19.24 20.64 21.80
N LEU A 128 19.60 19.40 22.13
CA LEU A 128 20.53 19.08 23.20
C LEU A 128 21.99 19.11 22.69
N PRO A 129 22.79 20.15 22.99
CA PRO A 129 24.13 20.32 22.44
C PRO A 129 25.14 19.29 22.95
N GLU A 130 24.85 18.61 24.06
CA GLU A 130 25.71 17.60 24.67
C GLU A 130 25.85 16.32 23.82
N PHE A 131 24.95 16.09 22.87
CA PHE A 131 25.01 14.94 21.97
C PHE A 131 25.74 15.28 20.66
N ARG A 132 26.57 14.35 20.18
CA ARG A 132 27.43 14.52 18.99
C ARG A 132 26.64 14.76 17.70
N ASP A 133 25.43 14.23 17.62
CA ASP A 133 24.48 14.25 16.50
C ASP A 133 23.37 15.31 16.70
N SER A 134 23.62 16.34 17.49
CA SER A 134 22.72 17.49 17.69
C SER A 134 22.31 18.18 16.38
N THR A 135 23.18 18.19 15.36
CA THR A 135 22.86 18.69 14.02
C THR A 135 21.74 17.90 13.34
N THR A 136 21.74 16.57 13.50
CA THR A 136 20.69 15.68 12.98
C THR A 136 19.39 15.92 13.71
N ALA A 137 19.42 16.05 15.04
CA ALA A 137 18.26 16.43 15.85
C ALA A 137 17.66 17.76 15.38
N ARG A 138 18.51 18.77 15.11
CA ARG A 138 18.06 20.08 14.62
C ARG A 138 17.43 19.99 13.24
N THR A 139 17.97 19.14 12.37
CA THR A 139 17.42 18.86 11.04
C THR A 139 16.04 18.22 11.13
N LEU A 140 15.83 17.29 12.07
CA LEU A 140 14.52 16.66 12.32
C LEU A 140 13.50 17.67 12.87
N LEU A 141 13.87 18.50 13.85
CA LEU A 141 13.00 19.57 14.35
C LEU A 141 12.66 20.59 13.27
N SER A 142 13.66 20.97 12.47
CA SER A 142 13.46 21.86 11.31
C SER A 142 12.47 21.24 10.34
N ARG A 143 12.62 19.95 10.01
CA ARG A 143 11.71 19.22 9.13
C ARG A 143 10.28 19.19 9.68
N LEU A 144 10.09 18.88 10.96
CA LEU A 144 8.77 18.91 11.61
C LEU A 144 8.13 20.31 11.57
N SER A 145 8.93 21.34 11.86
CA SER A 145 8.44 22.73 11.89
C SER A 145 8.10 23.29 10.50
N THR A 146 8.77 22.79 9.46
CA THR A 146 8.60 23.21 8.07
C THR A 146 7.68 22.30 7.26
N ASP A 147 7.21 21.20 7.85
CA ASP A 147 6.30 20.24 7.21
C ASP A 147 5.04 20.96 6.69
N PRO A 148 4.76 20.94 5.37
CA PRO A 148 3.64 21.65 4.78
C PRO A 148 2.29 21.24 5.36
N ALA A 149 2.11 19.96 5.71
CA ALA A 149 0.86 19.46 6.25
C ALA A 149 0.64 19.97 7.68
N ILE A 150 1.69 19.96 8.51
CA ILE A 150 1.63 20.49 9.89
C ILE A 150 1.38 22.00 9.86
N ARG A 151 2.09 22.74 9.02
CA ARG A 151 1.90 24.20 8.87
C ARG A 151 0.48 24.54 8.41
N GLN A 152 -0.08 23.75 7.49
CA GLN A 152 -1.46 23.95 7.03
C GLN A 152 -2.46 23.75 8.17
N ILE A 153 -2.31 22.68 8.97
CA ILE A 153 -3.15 22.42 10.15
C ILE A 153 -3.06 23.59 11.13
N MET A 154 -1.84 24.01 11.48
CA MET A 154 -1.62 25.10 12.44
C MET A 154 -2.21 26.42 11.94
N TYR A 155 -2.08 26.72 10.65
CA TYR A 155 -2.69 27.91 10.07
C TYR A 155 -4.22 27.89 10.13
N MET A 156 -4.85 26.78 9.74
CA MET A 156 -6.32 26.62 9.79
C MET A 156 -6.85 26.78 11.22
N ARG A 157 -6.09 26.29 12.21
CA ARG A 157 -6.41 26.37 13.63
C ARG A 157 -5.95 27.67 14.30
N LYS A 158 -5.22 28.54 13.58
CA LYS A 158 -4.58 29.76 14.10
C LYS A 158 -3.64 29.49 15.29
N TRP A 159 -3.01 28.34 15.32
CA TRP A 159 -2.08 27.93 16.37
C TRP A 159 -0.66 28.44 16.13
N ARG A 160 0.01 28.75 17.24
CA ARG A 160 1.43 29.12 17.26
C ARG A 160 2.11 28.44 18.43
N VAL A 161 3.30 27.91 18.19
CA VAL A 161 4.15 27.28 19.20
C VAL A 161 5.38 28.14 19.39
N GLY A 162 5.65 28.56 20.62
CA GLY A 162 6.78 29.44 20.95
C GLY A 162 8.11 28.73 20.74
N VAL A 163 8.30 27.58 21.40
CA VAL A 163 9.53 26.78 21.33
C VAL A 163 9.20 25.33 21.00
N LEU A 164 9.89 24.76 20.01
CA LEU A 164 9.89 23.31 19.75
C LEU A 164 11.26 22.77 20.13
N LYS A 165 11.32 21.92 21.16
CA LYS A 165 12.57 21.46 21.76
C LYS A 165 12.72 19.95 21.79
N GLU A 166 13.96 19.49 21.80
CA GLU A 166 14.31 18.10 22.03
C GLU A 166 14.17 17.73 23.52
N LEU A 167 13.53 16.59 23.80
CA LEU A 167 13.40 16.04 25.15
C LEU A 167 14.61 15.15 25.49
N HIS A 168 15.19 15.36 26.69
CA HIS A 168 16.34 14.59 27.15
C HIS A 168 15.95 13.14 27.50
N PRO A 169 16.52 12.13 26.82
CA PRO A 169 16.10 10.73 26.96
C PRO A 169 16.34 10.14 28.37
N ALA A 170 17.40 10.58 29.07
CA ALA A 170 17.71 10.06 30.41
C ALA A 170 16.90 10.67 31.56
N ARG A 171 16.26 11.85 31.37
CA ARG A 171 15.54 12.52 32.47
C ARG A 171 14.11 12.01 32.62
N ASP A 172 13.47 11.67 31.49
CA ASP A 172 12.06 11.32 31.45
C ASP A 172 11.80 10.08 30.59
N SER A 173 12.54 8.99 30.81
CA SER A 173 12.57 7.80 29.92
C SER A 173 11.22 7.16 29.57
N SER A 174 10.14 7.45 30.30
CA SER A 174 8.79 6.98 29.96
C SER A 174 8.01 7.88 28.98
N ILE A 175 8.37 9.15 28.80
CA ILE A 175 7.56 10.09 28.01
C ILE A 175 8.14 10.37 26.62
N LEU A 176 7.27 10.43 25.61
CA LEU A 176 7.61 10.73 24.22
C LEU A 176 7.50 12.21 23.88
N GLY A 177 6.70 12.96 24.64
CA GLY A 177 6.51 14.39 24.42
C GLY A 177 5.73 15.04 25.56
N TYR A 178 5.73 16.37 25.54
CA TYR A 178 4.79 17.16 26.33
C TYR A 178 4.56 18.54 25.71
N ASN A 179 3.40 19.11 26.02
CA ASN A 179 3.04 20.49 25.74
C ASN A 179 2.95 21.27 27.06
N GLN A 180 3.74 22.34 27.17
CA GLN A 180 3.71 23.27 28.29
C GLN A 180 2.98 24.54 27.88
N ASN A 181 2.03 24.97 28.73
CA ASN A 181 1.28 26.21 28.61
C ASN A 181 0.65 26.42 27.22
N ARG A 182 -0.05 25.39 26.72
CA ARG A 182 -0.87 25.41 25.49
C ARG A 182 -0.13 25.95 24.28
N GLY A 183 1.09 25.47 24.07
CA GLY A 183 1.95 25.83 22.94
C GLY A 183 3.03 26.87 23.27
N HIS A 184 3.24 27.23 24.55
CA HIS A 184 4.43 28.01 24.90
C HIS A 184 5.71 27.25 24.53
N SER A 185 5.82 26.00 24.99
CA SER A 185 6.88 25.09 24.56
C SER A 185 6.35 23.67 24.38
N ILE A 186 6.77 23.02 23.30
CA ILE A 186 6.51 21.60 23.04
C ILE A 186 7.85 20.88 23.01
N ALA A 187 7.98 19.83 23.82
CA ALA A 187 9.16 18.97 23.82
C ALA A 187 8.83 17.63 23.17
N LEU A 188 9.72 17.13 22.32
CA LEU A 188 9.59 15.84 21.66
C LEU A 188 10.83 14.98 21.90
N ARG A 189 10.63 13.69 22.20
CA ARG A 189 11.70 12.71 22.19
C ARG A 189 12.06 12.37 20.76
N LEU A 190 13.23 12.82 20.32
CA LEU A 190 13.74 12.51 18.98
C LEU A 190 14.52 11.20 18.94
N ARG A 191 15.15 10.83 20.05
CA ARG A 191 16.10 9.70 20.15
C ARG A 191 15.43 8.41 20.57
N THR A 192 16.03 7.29 20.17
CA THR A 192 15.71 5.97 20.70
C THR A 192 16.17 5.84 22.15
N ASP A 193 15.61 4.88 22.87
CA ASP A 193 15.93 4.71 24.30
C ASP A 193 17.34 4.12 24.50
N ALA A 194 17.85 3.40 23.50
CA ALA A 194 19.23 2.91 23.45
C ALA A 194 20.25 4.00 23.05
N LEU A 195 19.80 5.21 22.68
CA LEU A 195 20.63 6.32 22.20
C LEU A 195 21.48 5.97 20.96
N ASP A 196 21.08 4.95 20.23
CA ASP A 196 21.75 4.45 19.01
C ASP A 196 21.21 5.12 17.73
N GLY A 197 20.16 5.93 17.84
CA GLY A 197 19.62 6.65 16.70
C GLY A 197 18.39 7.51 17.03
N PHE A 198 17.64 7.82 15.97
CA PHE A 198 16.44 8.65 16.02
C PHE A 198 15.19 7.82 15.77
N ARG A 199 14.07 8.27 16.33
CA ARG A 199 12.75 7.67 16.10
C ARG A 199 12.30 7.95 14.67
N HIS A 200 11.45 7.06 14.15
CA HIS A 200 10.93 7.21 12.80
C HIS A 200 10.11 8.49 12.68
N TYR A 201 10.28 9.20 11.55
CA TYR A 201 9.61 10.48 11.30
C TYR A 201 8.08 10.42 11.45
N PRO A 202 7.36 9.40 10.95
CA PRO A 202 5.92 9.30 11.15
C PRO A 202 5.52 9.24 12.62
N ASP A 203 6.30 8.58 13.47
CA ASP A 203 6.03 8.50 14.91
C ASP A 203 6.23 9.87 15.57
N LEU A 204 7.26 10.61 15.19
CA LEU A 204 7.49 11.98 15.66
C LEU A 204 6.33 12.91 15.28
N VAL A 205 5.80 12.77 14.07
CA VAL A 205 4.61 13.53 13.63
C VAL A 205 3.40 13.18 14.50
N ARG A 206 3.16 11.89 14.75
CA ARG A 206 2.02 11.45 15.59
C ARG A 206 2.11 12.03 17.00
N VAL A 207 3.29 12.00 17.62
CA VAL A 207 3.52 12.61 18.94
C VAL A 207 3.31 14.13 18.86
N LEU A 208 3.85 14.81 17.85
CA LEU A 208 3.64 16.25 17.71
C LEU A 208 2.15 16.63 17.53
N LEU A 209 1.36 15.87 16.76
CA LEU A 209 -0.08 16.12 16.62
C LEU A 209 -0.84 15.87 17.94
N HIS A 210 -0.43 14.87 18.70
CA HIS A 210 -0.92 14.64 20.07
C HIS A 210 -0.63 15.87 20.95
N GLU A 211 0.62 16.35 20.96
CA GLU A 211 0.98 17.54 21.75
C GLU A 211 0.28 18.82 21.27
N LEU A 212 0.04 18.98 19.97
CA LEU A 212 -0.75 20.11 19.46
C LEU A 212 -2.22 20.05 19.93
N THR A 213 -2.78 18.84 20.13
CA THR A 213 -4.12 18.68 20.70
C THR A 213 -4.20 19.23 22.12
N HIS A 214 -3.10 19.13 22.89
CA HIS A 214 -2.97 19.74 24.22
C HIS A 214 -2.95 21.28 24.22
N MET A 215 -2.95 21.95 23.07
CA MET A 215 -3.24 23.39 23.03
C MET A 215 -4.71 23.71 23.39
N VAL A 216 -5.61 22.75 23.18
CA VAL A 216 -7.05 22.92 23.42
C VAL A 216 -7.55 22.02 24.57
N HIS A 217 -7.17 20.74 24.57
CA HIS A 217 -7.68 19.74 25.51
C HIS A 217 -6.54 19.23 26.42
N ASP A 218 -6.65 19.45 27.72
CA ASP A 218 -5.58 19.09 28.66
C ASP A 218 -5.57 17.60 29.00
N ASP A 219 -6.76 17.01 29.21
CA ASP A 219 -6.92 15.61 29.60
C ASP A 219 -7.24 14.71 28.39
N HIS A 220 -6.82 13.45 28.46
CA HIS A 220 -7.08 12.42 27.44
C HIS A 220 -8.54 11.92 27.50
N ASP A 221 -9.48 12.82 27.26
CA ASP A 221 -10.91 12.54 27.22
C ASP A 221 -11.39 12.21 25.79
N THR A 222 -12.69 11.96 25.64
CA THR A 222 -13.29 11.67 24.33
C THR A 222 -13.09 12.79 23.31
N HIS A 223 -13.04 14.05 23.76
CA HIS A 223 -12.85 15.21 22.89
C HIS A 223 -11.39 15.31 22.43
N PHE A 224 -10.45 15.03 23.33
CA PHE A 224 -9.04 14.91 23.00
C PHE A 224 -8.81 13.87 21.91
N HIS A 225 -9.29 12.63 22.09
CA HIS A 225 -9.09 11.57 21.09
C HIS A 225 -9.79 11.89 19.77
N ALA A 226 -10.98 12.51 19.81
CA ALA A 226 -11.67 12.94 18.60
C ALA A 226 -10.84 13.97 17.82
N MET A 227 -10.30 14.99 18.50
CA MET A 227 -9.44 16.00 17.88
C MET A 227 -8.13 15.40 17.37
N ASN A 228 -7.45 14.57 18.16
CA ASN A 228 -6.19 13.94 17.75
C ASN A 228 -6.39 13.07 16.49
N ARG A 229 -7.49 12.29 16.41
CA ARG A 229 -7.86 11.54 15.20
C ARG A 229 -8.14 12.46 14.01
N GLU A 230 -8.83 13.57 14.24
CA GLU A 230 -9.10 14.59 13.21
C GLU A 230 -7.78 15.16 12.66
N LEU A 231 -6.85 15.56 13.53
CA LEU A 231 -5.55 16.09 13.13
C LEU A 231 -4.73 15.07 12.34
N ASN A 232 -4.70 13.81 12.78
CA ASN A 232 -4.02 12.72 12.08
C ASN A 232 -4.64 12.47 10.69
N LYS A 233 -5.97 12.58 10.55
CA LYS A 233 -6.65 12.48 9.26
C LYS A 233 -6.27 13.64 8.34
N LEU A 234 -6.34 14.88 8.84
CA LEU A 234 -5.92 16.07 8.08
C LEU A 234 -4.46 15.99 7.64
N TYR A 235 -3.57 15.50 8.50
CA TYR A 235 -2.17 15.30 8.16
C TYR A 235 -2.00 14.34 6.98
N LYS A 236 -2.69 13.19 6.99
CA LYS A 236 -2.68 12.23 5.88
C LYS A 236 -3.22 12.85 4.58
N GLU A 237 -4.29 13.63 4.66
CA GLU A 237 -4.87 14.33 3.51
C GLU A 237 -3.94 15.38 2.91
N PHE A 238 -3.24 16.16 3.75
CA PHE A 238 -2.32 17.20 3.27
C PHE A 238 -0.97 16.63 2.82
N SER A 239 -0.41 15.65 3.53
CA SER A 239 0.84 14.99 3.14
C SER A 239 0.70 14.22 1.81
N GLY A 240 -0.44 13.56 1.58
CA GLY A 240 -0.76 12.92 0.30
C GLY A 240 -0.88 13.91 -0.87
N ARG A 241 -1.38 15.13 -0.61
CA ARG A 241 -1.41 16.22 -1.61
C ARG A 241 -0.01 16.75 -1.95
N THR A 242 0.91 16.77 -0.99
CA THR A 242 2.30 17.18 -1.22
C THR A 242 3.06 16.18 -2.08
N LEU A 243 2.88 14.87 -1.86
CA LEU A 243 3.55 13.82 -2.64
C LEU A 243 3.12 13.78 -4.12
N ALA A 244 1.88 14.14 -4.42
CA ALA A 244 1.36 14.19 -5.78
C ALA A 244 1.76 15.47 -6.57
N GLY A 245 2.43 16.44 -5.92
CA GLY A 245 2.65 17.78 -6.47
C GLY A 245 4.05 18.37 -6.32
N VAL A 246 4.97 17.72 -5.60
CA VAL A 246 6.36 18.17 -5.39
C VAL A 246 7.34 17.01 -5.65
N SER A 247 7.53 16.65 -6.92
CA SER A 247 8.82 16.09 -7.36
C SER A 247 9.77 17.26 -7.55
N GLY A 248 10.42 17.69 -6.48
CA GLY A 248 11.18 18.94 -6.51
C GLY A 248 11.99 19.29 -5.27
N THR A 249 12.46 18.31 -4.50
CA THR A 249 13.67 18.45 -3.66
C THR A 249 14.35 17.09 -3.61
N GLY A 250 15.46 16.96 -4.31
CA GLY A 250 16.27 15.75 -4.35
C GLY A 250 16.86 15.46 -2.98
N PHE A 251 16.35 14.43 -2.33
CA PHE A 251 17.07 13.64 -1.35
C PHE A 251 16.78 12.18 -1.70
N VAL A 252 17.75 11.59 -2.39
CA VAL A 252 17.79 10.15 -2.65
C VAL A 252 18.13 9.48 -1.34
N ASP A 253 17.19 8.69 -0.82
CA ASP A 253 17.53 7.61 0.10
C ASP A 253 17.51 6.33 -0.72
N GLU A 254 18.66 5.68 -0.77
CA GLU A 254 18.94 4.51 -1.60
C GLU A 254 18.50 3.25 -0.84
N ALA A 255 17.36 2.69 -1.24
CA ALA A 255 17.13 1.26 -1.39
C ALA A 255 15.74 1.00 -2.01
N PRO A 256 15.64 0.34 -3.18
CA PRO A 256 14.36 -0.06 -3.74
C PRO A 256 13.89 -1.32 -3.00
N VAL A 257 13.03 -1.14 -1.99
CA VAL A 257 12.24 -2.27 -1.51
C VAL A 257 11.20 -2.60 -2.58
N ALA A 258 11.32 -3.81 -3.11
CA ALA A 258 10.55 -4.39 -4.19
C ALA A 258 9.06 -3.99 -4.11
N ALA A 259 8.53 -3.59 -5.26
CA ALA A 259 7.11 -3.48 -5.50
C ALA A 259 6.42 -4.74 -4.94
N PHE A 260 5.56 -4.55 -3.94
CA PHE A 260 4.81 -5.61 -3.30
C PHE A 260 3.90 -6.27 -4.34
N GLU A 261 4.38 -7.38 -4.88
CA GLU A 261 3.63 -8.29 -5.73
C GLU A 261 2.59 -8.98 -4.84
N GLY A 262 1.31 -8.73 -5.12
CA GLY A 262 0.19 -9.23 -4.32
C GLY A 262 0.07 -10.75 -4.35
N GLY A 263 0.86 -11.42 -3.52
CA GLY A 263 0.70 -12.82 -3.18
C GLY A 263 -0.24 -12.98 -1.98
N ALA A 264 -1.36 -13.66 -2.17
CA ALA A 264 -2.19 -14.13 -1.06
C ALA A 264 -1.48 -15.29 -0.33
N PHE A 265 -0.52 -14.96 0.54
CA PHE A 265 0.08 -15.93 1.44
C PHE A 265 -0.80 -16.11 2.69
N THR A 266 -1.38 -17.30 2.85
CA THR A 266 -2.00 -17.72 4.10
C THR A 266 -0.92 -18.19 5.06
N LEU A 267 -0.51 -17.34 6.00
CA LEU A 267 0.28 -17.74 7.16
C LEU A 267 -0.51 -17.45 8.44
N GLY A 268 -0.92 -18.53 9.12
CA GLY A 268 -1.40 -18.53 10.51
C GLY A 268 -2.84 -18.04 10.72
N GLY A 269 -3.83 -18.80 10.25
CA GLY A 269 -5.25 -18.54 10.55
C GLY A 269 -5.64 -19.00 11.94
N THR A 270 -5.96 -18.07 12.84
CA THR A 270 -6.91 -18.36 13.92
C THR A 270 -8.28 -18.64 13.28
N PRO A 271 -9.08 -19.59 13.81
CA PRO A 271 -10.37 -19.92 13.24
C PRO A 271 -11.24 -18.67 13.25
N VAL A 272 -11.64 -18.22 12.04
CA VAL A 272 -12.65 -17.17 11.87
C VAL A 272 -13.93 -17.70 12.51
N PRO A 273 -14.51 -17.01 13.51
CA PRO A 273 -15.77 -17.42 14.11
C PRO A 273 -16.84 -17.53 13.02
N VAL A 274 -17.54 -18.67 12.99
CA VAL A 274 -18.62 -18.93 12.04
C VAL A 274 -19.66 -17.80 12.16
N GLY A 275 -19.89 -17.06 11.07
CA GLY A 275 -20.97 -16.06 10.98
C GLY A 275 -20.56 -14.58 10.87
N ARG A 276 -19.27 -14.22 10.90
CA ARG A 276 -18.83 -12.84 10.62
C ARG A 276 -18.26 -12.67 9.21
N GLU A 277 -18.62 -11.57 8.54
CA GLU A 277 -18.07 -11.23 7.24
C GLU A 277 -16.58 -10.90 7.38
N ARG A 278 -15.73 -11.32 6.42
CA ARG A 278 -14.27 -11.05 6.46
C ARG A 278 -13.96 -9.55 6.59
N ARG A 279 -14.85 -8.69 6.08
CA ARG A 279 -14.75 -7.23 6.16
C ARG A 279 -14.87 -6.74 7.61
N ASP A 280 -15.80 -7.29 8.38
CA ASP A 280 -16.02 -6.91 9.78
C ASP A 280 -14.83 -7.31 10.65
N VAL A 281 -14.27 -8.51 10.42
CA VAL A 281 -13.09 -8.98 11.14
C VAL A 281 -11.88 -8.09 10.87
N LEU A 282 -11.69 -7.63 9.63
CA LEU A 282 -10.61 -6.71 9.28
C LEU A 282 -10.83 -5.32 9.87
N ALA A 283 -12.07 -4.82 9.86
CA ALA A 283 -12.42 -3.53 10.44
C ALA A 283 -12.21 -3.52 11.96
N ASP A 284 -12.65 -4.58 12.66
CA ASP A 284 -12.45 -4.75 14.10
C ASP A 284 -10.96 -4.83 14.45
N ALA A 285 -10.17 -5.60 13.68
CA ALA A 285 -8.73 -5.68 13.90
C ALA A 285 -8.03 -4.33 13.67
N ALA A 286 -8.46 -3.54 12.69
CA ALA A 286 -7.94 -2.21 12.45
C ALA A 286 -8.30 -1.23 13.59
N ALA A 287 -9.54 -1.31 14.09
CA ALA A 287 -9.99 -0.50 15.23
C ALA A 287 -9.20 -0.82 16.51
N GLN A 288 -8.98 -2.10 16.80
CA GLN A 288 -8.18 -2.53 17.97
C GLN A 288 -6.73 -2.05 17.91
N ARG A 289 -6.11 -2.03 16.73
CA ARG A 289 -4.76 -1.46 16.55
C ARG A 289 -4.74 0.03 16.83
N LEU A 290 -5.72 0.78 16.32
CA LEU A 290 -5.82 2.21 16.55
C LEU A 290 -6.00 2.52 18.03
N THR A 291 -6.88 1.80 18.73
CA THR A 291 -7.08 1.99 20.17
C THR A 291 -5.84 1.66 20.98
N LYS A 292 -5.09 0.61 20.60
CA LYS A 292 -3.84 0.25 21.28
C LYS A 292 -2.79 1.35 21.13
N GLU A 293 -2.61 1.87 19.91
CA GLU A 293 -1.66 2.95 19.65
C GLU A 293 -2.05 4.25 20.36
N GLU A 294 -3.36 4.56 20.47
CA GLU A 294 -3.85 5.69 21.26
C GLU A 294 -3.47 5.52 22.74
N MET A 295 -3.78 4.36 23.33
CA MET A 295 -3.44 4.07 24.73
C MET A 295 -1.93 4.12 25.02
N GLU A 296 -1.10 3.62 24.10
CA GLU A 296 0.36 3.69 24.21
C GLU A 296 0.88 5.14 24.17
N LEU A 297 0.30 5.98 23.31
CA LEU A 297 0.64 7.40 23.24
C LEU A 297 0.20 8.15 24.50
N ASP A 298 -0.99 7.88 25.03
CA ASP A 298 -1.47 8.52 26.26
C ASP A 298 -0.59 8.15 27.45
N ALA A 299 -0.21 6.87 27.57
CA ALA A 299 0.67 6.39 28.62
C ALA A 299 2.08 7.00 28.55
N ALA A 300 2.52 7.36 27.34
CA ALA A 300 3.81 7.99 27.09
C ALA A 300 3.72 9.52 27.00
N CYS A 301 2.58 10.14 27.33
CA CYS A 301 2.43 11.59 27.32
C CYS A 301 2.87 12.21 28.66
N GLY A 302 3.73 13.23 28.58
CA GLY A 302 4.26 13.96 29.75
C GLY A 302 3.50 15.24 30.11
N SER A 303 2.48 15.63 29.33
CA SER A 303 1.79 16.92 29.43
C SER A 303 1.11 17.14 30.78
N ALA A 304 0.59 16.10 31.43
CA ALA A 304 -0.01 16.22 32.77
C ALA A 304 0.99 16.67 33.85
N ARG A 305 2.28 16.35 33.71
CA ARG A 305 3.32 16.62 34.71
C ARG A 305 4.01 17.98 34.53
N HIS A 306 3.83 18.60 33.36
CA HIS A 306 4.52 19.83 32.95
C HIS A 306 3.55 21.01 32.73
N ARG A 307 2.39 21.02 33.44
CA ARG A 307 1.32 22.02 33.28
C ARG A 307 1.62 23.41 33.89
N HIS A 308 2.85 23.71 34.30
CA HIS A 308 3.21 24.96 34.98
C HIS A 308 4.36 25.67 34.25
#